data_AF-A0A547EIW6-F1
#
_entry.id   AF-A0A547EIW6-F1
#
_cell.length_a   1.000
_cell.length_b   1.000
_cell.length_c   1.000
_cell.angle_alpha   90.00
_cell.angle_beta   90.00
_cell.angle_gamma   90.00
#
_symmetry.space_group_name_H-M   'P 1'
#
loop_
_entity.id
_entity.type
_entity.pdbx_description
1 polymer ?
#
loop_
_entity_poly.entity_id
_entity_poly.type
_entity_poly.pdbx_seq_one_letter_code
_entity_poly.pdbx_strand_id
1 'polypeptide(L)'
;MEYSVTDLNSQRFIEISAEQWQKNCNEKQILLRYLAIPLQETEEQLWLGIDDMQNLNACEIFAFIYHKQIEPVLISSDELKFLLNALSPEQSSRQSEIYEENTAYSLAHSEQVDRNDPIIQILENLFKFCLQHNASDIHFEPQKEKLLRQ
;
A
#
# COMPACT_ATOMS: atom_id res chain seq x y z
N MET A 1 -2.32 -24.25 -6.48
CA MET A 1 -3.41 -23.29 -6.24
C MET A 1 -3.43 -22.38 -7.44
N GLU A 2 -4.59 -22.21 -8.06
CA GLU A 2 -4.80 -21.28 -9.18
C GLU A 2 -5.42 -20.02 -8.58
N TYR A 3 -4.80 -18.86 -8.83
CA TYR A 3 -5.29 -17.57 -8.36
C TYR A 3 -5.81 -16.80 -9.56
N SER A 4 -6.91 -16.07 -9.39
CA SER A 4 -7.49 -15.24 -10.44
C SER A 4 -8.07 -13.96 -9.86
N VAL A 5 -8.20 -12.96 -10.72
CA VAL A 5 -8.77 -11.66 -10.40
C VAL A 5 -9.70 -11.18 -11.50
N THR A 6 -10.57 -10.23 -11.16
CA THR A 6 -11.42 -9.54 -12.12
C THR A 6 -10.91 -8.12 -12.34
N ASP A 7 -10.60 -7.77 -13.58
CA ASP A 7 -10.33 -6.37 -13.94
C ASP A 7 -11.65 -5.58 -13.88
N LEU A 8 -11.72 -4.61 -12.97
CA LEU A 8 -12.90 -3.78 -12.75
C LEU A 8 -13.21 -2.87 -13.96
N ASN A 9 -12.20 -2.48 -14.75
CA ASN A 9 -12.40 -1.63 -15.91
C ASN A 9 -13.00 -2.39 -17.09
N SER A 10 -12.43 -3.56 -17.40
CA SER A 10 -12.83 -4.36 -18.58
C SER A 10 -13.80 -5.51 -18.26
N GLN A 11 -14.06 -5.79 -16.98
CA GLN A 11 -14.80 -6.96 -16.49
C GLN A 11 -14.21 -8.29 -16.98
N ARG A 12 -12.90 -8.30 -17.26
CA ARG A 12 -12.18 -9.47 -17.75
C ARG A 12 -11.61 -10.25 -16.58
N PHE A 13 -11.79 -11.57 -16.62
CA PHE A 13 -11.10 -12.49 -15.73
C PHE A 13 -9.67 -12.72 -16.17
N ILE A 14 -8.74 -12.58 -15.23
CA ILE A 14 -7.31 -12.79 -15.45
C ILE A 14 -6.85 -13.87 -14.48
N GLU A 15 -6.31 -14.96 -15.04
CA GLU A 15 -5.73 -16.06 -14.29
C GLU A 15 -4.23 -15.85 -14.13
N ILE A 16 -3.74 -16.03 -12.90
CA ILE A 16 -2.33 -15.95 -12.54
C ILE A 16 -1.74 -17.36 -12.67
N SER A 17 -0.80 -17.53 -13.60
CA SER A 17 -0.16 -18.83 -13.82
C SER A 17 0.63 -19.28 -12.58
N ALA A 18 0.79 -20.59 -12.39
CA ALA A 18 1.57 -21.13 -11.28
C ALA A 18 3.04 -20.63 -11.28
N GLU A 19 3.62 -20.42 -12.46
CA GLU A 19 4.96 -19.86 -12.62
C GLU A 19 5.01 -18.40 -12.16
N GLN A 20 4.04 -17.58 -12.59
CA GLN A 20 3.94 -16.18 -12.17
C GLN A 20 3.72 -16.08 -10.67
N TRP A 21 2.85 -16.92 -10.12
CA TRP A 21 2.62 -16.96 -8.67
C TRP A 21 3.89 -17.32 -7.90
N GLN A 22 4.69 -18.27 -8.39
CA GLN A 22 5.95 -18.63 -7.76
C GLN A 22 6.95 -17.46 -7.78
N LYS A 23 7.01 -16.69 -8.87
CA LYS A 23 7.80 -15.43 -8.91
C LYS A 23 7.29 -14.44 -7.87
N ASN A 24 5.98 -14.24 -7.78
CA ASN A 24 5.37 -13.34 -6.80
C ASN A 24 5.73 -13.74 -5.36
N CYS A 25 5.75 -15.04 -5.04
CA CYS A 25 6.19 -15.54 -3.74
C CYS A 25 7.66 -15.19 -3.43
N ASN A 26 8.54 -15.26 -4.43
CA ASN A 26 9.96 -14.93 -4.27
C ASN A 26 10.17 -13.42 -4.05
N GLU A 27 9.33 -12.60 -4.67
CA GLU A 27 9.43 -11.13 -4.67
C GLU A 27 8.45 -10.46 -3.69
N LYS A 28 7.83 -11.25 -2.80
CA LYS A 28 6.75 -10.81 -1.90
C LYS A 28 7.04 -9.51 -1.13
N GLN A 29 8.29 -9.23 -0.77
CA GLN A 29 8.64 -8.03 0.00
C GLN A 29 8.34 -6.74 -0.78
N ILE A 30 8.66 -6.72 -2.08
CA ILE A 30 8.36 -5.55 -2.90
C ILE A 30 6.86 -5.45 -3.21
N LEU A 31 6.19 -6.60 -3.42
CA LEU A 31 4.75 -6.66 -3.66
C LEU A 31 3.95 -6.11 -2.48
N LEU A 32 4.32 -6.50 -1.25
CA LEU A 32 3.71 -6.00 -0.01
C LEU A 32 3.98 -4.51 0.22
N ARG A 33 5.18 -4.04 -0.13
CA ARG A 33 5.57 -2.63 0.07
C ARG A 33 4.78 -1.67 -0.81
N TYR A 34 4.52 -2.05 -2.06
CA TYR A 34 3.83 -1.20 -3.03
C TYR A 34 2.37 -1.56 -3.24
N LEU A 35 1.86 -2.53 -2.47
CA LEU A 35 0.48 -3.01 -2.55
C LEU A 35 0.08 -3.32 -4.00
N ALA A 36 0.91 -4.10 -4.69
CA ALA A 36 0.72 -4.42 -6.10
C ALA A 36 1.11 -5.86 -6.36
N ILE A 37 0.46 -6.50 -7.34
CA ILE A 37 0.74 -7.89 -7.68
C ILE A 37 0.81 -8.12 -9.18
N PRO A 38 1.93 -8.68 -9.70
CA PRO A 38 1.99 -9.14 -11.07
C PRO A 38 0.96 -10.23 -11.35
N LEU A 39 0.11 -10.00 -12.35
CA LEU A 39 -0.95 -10.93 -12.74
C LEU A 39 -0.49 -11.83 -13.89
N GLN A 40 0.11 -11.22 -14.91
CA GLN A 40 0.62 -11.86 -16.11
C GLN A 40 1.85 -11.11 -16.61
N GLU A 41 2.73 -11.81 -17.31
CA GLU A 41 3.99 -11.26 -17.80
C GLU A 41 4.31 -11.83 -19.19
N THR A 42 4.71 -10.97 -20.12
CA THR A 42 5.39 -11.33 -21.37
C THR A 42 6.83 -10.80 -21.36
N GLU A 43 7.56 -10.98 -22.46
CA GLU A 43 8.92 -10.42 -22.60
C GLU A 43 8.93 -8.88 -22.49
N GLU A 44 7.89 -8.20 -22.97
CA GLU A 44 7.86 -6.73 -23.07
C GLU A 44 6.89 -6.05 -22.09
N GLN A 45 5.89 -6.78 -21.58
CA GLN A 45 4.78 -6.21 -20.83
C GLN A 45 4.47 -6.98 -19.54
N LEU A 46 4.12 -6.25 -18.48
CA LEU A 46 3.69 -6.79 -17.18
C LEU A 46 2.32 -6.22 -16.83
N TRP A 47 1.33 -7.08 -16.62
CA TRP A 47 0.02 -6.67 -16.10
C TRP A 47 0.08 -6.63 -14.58
N LEU A 48 -0.07 -5.44 -14.01
CA LEU A 48 0.10 -5.19 -12.58
C LEU A 48 -1.25 -4.91 -11.93
N GLY A 49 -1.69 -5.81 -11.06
CA GLY A 49 -2.90 -5.64 -10.27
C GLY A 49 -2.69 -4.60 -9.16
N ILE A 50 -3.53 -3.57 -9.16
CA ILE A 50 -3.58 -2.49 -8.16
C ILE A 50 -5.04 -2.18 -7.81
N ASP A 51 -5.29 -1.58 -6.65
CA ASP A 51 -6.65 -1.22 -6.21
C ASP A 51 -6.98 0.28 -6.35
N ASP A 52 -6.00 1.13 -6.68
CA ASP A 52 -6.21 2.55 -6.96
C ASP A 52 -5.40 3.05 -8.17
N MET A 53 -6.11 3.45 -9.23
CA MET A 53 -5.53 4.02 -10.46
C MET A 53 -4.91 5.41 -10.26
N GLN A 54 -5.17 6.10 -9.14
CA GLN A 54 -4.61 7.42 -8.85
C GLN A 54 -3.22 7.33 -8.22
N ASN A 55 -2.83 6.16 -7.69
CA ASN A 55 -1.54 5.92 -7.05
C ASN A 55 -0.60 5.10 -7.95
N LEU A 56 -0.11 5.74 -9.03
CA LEU A 56 0.73 5.08 -10.03
C LEU A 56 2.19 4.85 -9.62
N ASN A 57 2.57 5.18 -8.38
CA ASN A 57 3.93 4.96 -7.88
C ASN A 57 4.37 3.49 -8.01
N ALA A 58 3.45 2.55 -7.77
CA ALA A 58 3.70 1.12 -8.01
C ALA A 58 4.06 0.82 -9.47
N CYS A 59 3.37 1.45 -10.43
CA CYS A 59 3.65 1.24 -11.85
C CYS A 59 5.04 1.76 -12.24
N GLU A 60 5.44 2.92 -11.75
CA GLU A 60 6.76 3.50 -12.04
C GLU A 60 7.90 2.63 -11.49
N ILE A 61 7.77 2.18 -10.25
CA ILE A 61 8.77 1.33 -9.60
C ILE A 61 8.89 -0.02 -10.32
N PHE A 62 7.77 -0.64 -10.68
CA PHE A 62 7.80 -1.93 -11.38
C PHE A 62 8.31 -1.77 -12.82
N ALA A 63 7.99 -0.68 -13.52
CA ALA A 63 8.56 -0.39 -14.83
C ALA A 63 10.10 -0.29 -14.76
N PHE A 64 10.60 0.37 -13.72
CA PHE A 64 12.03 0.53 -13.47
C PHE A 64 12.72 -0.81 -13.18
N ILE A 65 12.12 -1.67 -12.35
CA ILE A 65 12.73 -2.92 -11.90
C ILE A 65 12.66 -4.03 -12.96
N TYR A 66 11.50 -4.18 -13.61
CA TYR A 66 11.29 -5.26 -14.58
C TYR A 66 11.79 -4.89 -15.97
N HIS A 67 12.10 -3.62 -16.23
CA HIS A 67 12.45 -3.09 -17.56
C HIS A 67 11.40 -3.43 -18.63
N LYS A 68 10.11 -3.39 -18.22
CA LYS A 68 8.95 -3.74 -19.05
C LYS A 68 7.93 -2.61 -19.05
N GLN A 69 7.09 -2.59 -20.07
CA GLN A 69 5.88 -1.77 -20.06
C GLN A 69 4.92 -2.30 -19.01
N ILE A 70 4.42 -1.42 -18.14
CA ILE A 70 3.47 -1.81 -17.10
C ILE A 70 2.06 -1.46 -17.56
N GLU A 71 1.20 -2.47 -17.62
CA GLU A 71 -0.23 -2.32 -17.82
C GLU A 71 -0.94 -2.40 -16.47
N PRO A 72 -1.44 -1.28 -15.93
CA PRO A 72 -2.15 -1.30 -14.66
C PRO A 72 -3.53 -1.96 -14.83
N VAL A 73 -3.83 -2.93 -13.97
CA VAL A 73 -5.11 -3.63 -13.92
C VAL A 73 -5.80 -3.28 -12.62
N LEU A 74 -6.98 -2.67 -12.71
CA LEU A 74 -7.74 -2.27 -11.52
C LEU A 74 -8.46 -3.50 -10.99
N ILE A 75 -8.14 -3.94 -9.77
CA ILE A 75 -8.82 -5.04 -9.09
C ILE A 75 -9.47 -4.52 -7.81
N SER A 76 -10.39 -5.29 -7.23
CA SER A 76 -10.97 -4.86 -5.95
C SER A 76 -9.90 -4.91 -4.84
N SER A 77 -10.00 -3.99 -3.87
CA SER A 77 -9.11 -4.01 -2.69
C SER A 77 -9.19 -5.33 -1.92
N ASP A 78 -10.35 -6.00 -1.93
CA ASP A 78 -10.54 -7.28 -1.26
C ASP A 78 -9.77 -8.41 -1.98
N GLU A 79 -9.81 -8.45 -3.33
CA GLU A 79 -9.01 -9.39 -4.13
C GLU A 79 -7.51 -9.13 -3.94
N LEU A 80 -7.07 -7.88 -3.99
CA LEU A 80 -5.66 -7.54 -3.79
C LEU A 80 -5.18 -7.97 -2.41
N LYS A 81 -5.92 -7.64 -1.34
CA LYS A 81 -5.58 -8.05 0.03
C LYS A 81 -5.54 -9.58 0.17
N PHE A 82 -6.52 -10.28 -0.41
CA PHE A 82 -6.54 -11.74 -0.41
C PHE A 82 -5.26 -12.32 -1.02
N LEU A 83 -4.86 -11.81 -2.18
CA LEU A 83 -3.65 -12.27 -2.87
C LEU A 83 -2.38 -11.96 -2.09
N LEU A 84 -2.23 -10.72 -1.61
CA LEU A 84 -1.05 -10.32 -0.85
C LEU A 84 -0.89 -11.12 0.46
N ASN A 85 -1.99 -11.46 1.12
CA ASN A 85 -1.98 -12.35 2.29
C ASN A 85 -1.60 -13.79 1.91
N ALA A 86 -2.06 -14.27 0.75
CA ALA A 86 -1.72 -15.60 0.25
C ALA A 86 -0.22 -15.76 -0.10
N LEU A 87 0.50 -14.66 -0.35
CA LEU A 87 1.96 -14.67 -0.56
C LEU A 87 2.78 -14.97 0.72
N SER A 88 2.17 -14.91 1.91
CA SER A 88 2.84 -15.24 3.19
C SER A 88 1.90 -15.89 4.20
N PRO A 89 1.51 -17.16 3.98
CA PRO A 89 0.63 -17.88 4.90
C PRO A 89 1.21 -18.03 6.31
N GLU A 90 2.54 -18.00 6.45
CA GLU A 90 3.25 -18.15 7.73
C GLU A 90 3.19 -16.89 8.62
N GLN A 91 2.73 -15.76 8.08
CA GLN A 91 2.69 -14.47 8.81
C GLN A 91 1.30 -14.08 9.30
N SER A 92 0.26 -14.88 9.06
CA SER A 92 -1.12 -14.61 9.53
C SER A 92 -1.27 -14.48 11.05
N SER A 93 -0.27 -14.86 11.85
CA SER A 93 -0.24 -14.66 13.31
C SER A 93 0.51 -13.40 13.77
N ARG A 94 1.18 -12.66 12.86
CA ARG A 94 1.92 -11.43 13.15
C ARG A 94 1.58 -10.25 12.24
N GLN A 95 0.87 -10.47 11.13
CA GLN A 95 0.53 -9.44 10.15
C GLN A 95 -0.64 -8.53 10.53
N SER A 96 -1.32 -8.78 11.66
CA SER A 96 -2.25 -7.80 12.23
C SER A 96 -1.57 -6.47 12.60
N GLU A 97 -0.24 -6.44 12.77
CA GLU A 97 0.48 -5.21 13.17
C GLU A 97 1.18 -4.48 12.00
N ILE A 98 1.46 -5.15 10.87
CA ILE A 98 2.23 -4.55 9.76
C ILE A 98 1.31 -4.01 8.65
N TYR A 99 0.12 -4.60 8.46
CA TYR A 99 -0.88 -4.06 7.53
C TYR A 99 -1.57 -2.80 8.06
N GLU A 100 -1.59 -2.59 9.37
CA GLU A 100 -2.14 -1.37 9.98
C GLU A 100 -1.31 -0.13 9.62
N GLU A 101 0.01 -0.23 9.39
CA GLU A 101 0.84 0.98 9.23
C GLU A 101 0.64 1.70 7.88
N ASN A 102 0.23 1.00 6.81
CA ASN A 102 -0.07 1.62 5.50
C ASN A 102 -1.56 1.75 5.17
N THR A 103 -2.47 1.05 5.86
CA THR A 103 -3.93 1.18 5.63
C THR A 103 -4.68 1.94 6.74
N ALA A 104 -4.04 2.25 7.87
CA ALA A 104 -4.66 3.05 8.93
C ALA A 104 -5.02 4.48 8.50
N TYR A 105 -4.45 5.01 7.41
CA TYR A 105 -4.81 6.34 6.94
C TYR A 105 -6.08 6.40 6.08
N SER A 106 -6.71 5.27 5.71
CA SER A 106 -7.87 5.30 4.81
C SER A 106 -9.10 4.49 5.23
N LEU A 107 -9.04 3.63 6.27
CA LEU A 107 -10.20 2.79 6.63
C LEU A 107 -10.63 2.74 8.10
N ALA A 108 -10.09 3.60 8.98
CA ALA A 108 -10.46 3.62 10.40
C ALA A 108 -11.22 4.89 10.85
N HIS A 109 -12.08 5.48 10.02
CA HIS A 109 -12.94 6.60 10.44
C HIS A 109 -14.42 6.31 10.18
N SER A 110 -14.95 5.33 10.90
CA SER A 110 -16.37 5.31 11.30
C SER A 110 -16.54 5.27 12.82
N GLU A 111 -15.50 5.60 13.58
CA GLU A 111 -15.65 6.07 14.95
C GLU A 111 -15.66 7.60 14.90
N GLN A 112 -16.62 8.23 15.56
CA GLN A 112 -16.72 9.68 15.62
C GLN A 112 -15.41 10.23 16.20
N VAL A 113 -14.60 10.85 15.35
CA VAL A 113 -13.39 11.57 15.77
C VAL A 113 -13.79 12.56 16.84
N ASP A 114 -13.36 12.32 18.08
CA ASP A 114 -13.55 13.30 19.15
C ASP A 114 -12.65 14.49 18.87
N ARG A 115 -13.22 15.53 18.25
CA ARG A 115 -12.52 16.78 17.94
C ARG A 115 -12.03 17.52 19.19
N ASN A 116 -12.44 17.09 20.39
CA ASN A 116 -11.93 17.64 21.64
C ASN A 116 -10.67 16.92 22.12
N ASP A 117 -10.21 15.86 21.45
CA ASP A 117 -8.95 15.21 21.79
C ASP A 117 -7.79 16.22 21.68
N PRO A 118 -6.98 16.40 22.75
CA PRO A 118 -5.93 17.40 22.77
C PRO A 118 -4.79 17.08 21.79
N ILE A 119 -4.53 15.81 21.49
CA ILE A 119 -3.52 15.39 20.51
C ILE A 119 -3.98 15.76 19.11
N ILE A 120 -5.25 15.52 18.78
CA ILE A 120 -5.83 15.89 17.48
C ILE A 120 -5.73 17.42 17.28
N GLN A 121 -6.11 18.22 18.28
CA GLN A 121 -6.01 19.68 18.20
C GLN A 121 -4.56 20.17 18.04
N ILE A 122 -3.59 19.54 18.70
CA ILE A 122 -2.17 19.87 18.56
C ILE A 122 -1.70 19.61 17.13
N LEU A 123 -2.03 18.44 16.57
CA LEU A 123 -1.66 18.09 15.20
C LEU A 123 -2.31 19.02 14.17
N GLU A 124 -3.60 19.35 14.33
CA GLU A 124 -4.27 20.31 13.46
C GLU A 124 -3.60 21.69 13.46
N ASN A 125 -3.22 22.18 14.64
CA ASN A 125 -2.56 23.47 14.77
C ASN A 125 -1.14 23.44 14.20
N LEU A 126 -0.41 22.33 14.39
CA LEU A 126 0.90 22.13 13.79
C LEU A 126 0.83 22.16 12.26
N PHE A 127 -0.11 21.43 11.66
CA PHE A 127 -0.27 21.43 10.19
C PHE A 127 -0.64 22.81 9.65
N LYS A 128 -1.54 23.54 10.32
CA LYS A 128 -1.87 24.93 9.96
C LYS A 128 -0.64 25.82 9.99
N PHE A 129 0.19 25.70 11.03
CA PHE A 129 1.45 26.42 11.15
C PHE A 129 2.41 26.09 9.99
N CYS A 130 2.62 24.80 9.71
CA CYS A 130 3.49 24.36 8.61
C CYS A 130 3.03 24.89 7.25
N LEU A 131 1.72 24.87 6.97
CA LEU A 131 1.14 25.43 5.75
C LEU A 131 1.36 26.94 5.64
N GLN A 132 1.13 27.69 6.73
CA GLN A 132 1.38 29.14 6.77
C GLN A 132 2.85 29.47 6.48
N HIS A 133 3.76 28.60 6.87
CA HIS A 133 5.20 28.77 6.69
C HIS A 133 5.76 28.11 5.42
N ASN A 134 4.90 27.53 4.56
CA ASN A 134 5.32 26.74 3.39
C ASN A 134 6.40 25.71 3.72
N ALA A 135 6.28 25.05 4.88
CA ALA A 135 7.19 24.00 5.27
C ALA A 135 7.02 22.81 4.32
N SER A 136 8.11 22.40 3.67
CA SER A 136 8.10 21.25 2.74
C SER A 136 8.14 19.91 3.45
N ASP A 137 8.56 19.88 4.71
CA ASP A 137 8.74 18.67 5.51
C ASP A 137 8.47 18.94 7.00
N ILE A 138 8.02 17.92 7.72
CA ILE A 138 7.77 17.96 9.17
C ILE A 138 8.54 16.80 9.80
N HIS A 139 9.67 17.13 10.41
CA HIS A 139 10.55 16.14 11.03
C HIS A 139 10.32 16.07 12.55
N PHE A 140 9.91 14.90 13.05
CA PHE A 140 9.72 14.65 14.48
C PHE A 140 10.86 13.82 15.04
N GLU A 141 11.59 14.35 16.02
CA GLU A 141 12.64 13.60 16.72
C GLU A 141 12.35 13.55 18.22
N PRO A 142 12.26 12.36 18.82
CA PRO A 142 12.19 12.24 20.27
C PRO A 142 13.55 12.61 20.87
N GLN A 143 13.61 13.72 21.59
CA GLN A 143 14.83 14.09 22.31
C GLN A 143 14.95 13.29 23.61
N LYS A 144 16.16 12.77 23.89
CA LYS A 144 16.45 12.02 25.11
C LYS A 144 16.43 12.87 26.38
N GLU A 145 16.45 14.19 26.26
CA GLU A 145 16.48 15.09 27.40
C GLU A 145 15.10 15.20 28.04
N LYS A 146 15.04 14.81 29.31
CA LYS A 146 13.89 15.02 30.20
C LYS A 146 13.38 16.45 30.02
N LEU A 147 12.06 16.58 29.92
CA LEU A 147 11.33 17.82 30.16
C LEU A 147 11.86 18.45 31.46
N LEU A 148 12.77 19.41 31.35
CA LEU A 148 13.07 20.33 32.43
C LEU A 148 11.89 21.29 32.46
N ARG A 149 10.96 21.06 33.39
CA ARG A 149 10.08 22.11 33.87
C ARG A 149 10.97 23.27 34.34
N GLN A 150 10.87 24.42 33.69
CA GLN A 150 11.14 25.71 34.30
C GLN A 150 9.81 26.34 34.71
#